data_AF-A0A1I2JAI6-F1
#
_entry.id   AF-A0A1I2JAI6-F1
#
_cell.length_a   1.000
_cell.length_b   1.000
_cell.length_c   1.000
_cell.angle_alpha   90.00
_cell.angle_beta   90.00
_cell.angle_gamma   90.00
#
_symmetry.space_group_name_H-M   'P 1'
#
loop_
_entity.id
_entity.type
_entity.pdbx_description
1 polymer ?
#
loop_
_entity_poly.entity_id
_entity_poly.type
_entity_poly.pdbx_seq_one_letter_code
_entity_poly.pdbx_strand_id
1 'polypeptide(L)'
;MFTGSVPPVRTTIDSLGRIVVPKALRDALGLTPGSTLDVSRYGAGLQLIPAGRTARLVEVDGALVADSSTAVTDDDVFGLLDSGRR
;
A
#
# COMPACT_ATOMS: atom_id res chain seq x y z
N MET A 1 -0.73 5.74 -14.89
CA MET A 1 -0.66 4.53 -14.05
C MET A 1 0.80 4.31 -13.69
N PHE A 2 1.27 4.92 -12.59
CA PHE A 2 2.67 4.84 -12.17
C PHE A 2 2.87 3.50 -11.44
N THR A 3 3.60 2.56 -12.05
CA THR A 3 4.13 1.41 -11.32
C THR A 3 5.62 1.62 -11.15
N GLY A 4 6.00 2.30 -10.07
CA GLY A 4 7.35 2.21 -9.54
C GLY A 4 7.56 0.77 -9.07
N SER A 5 8.13 -0.08 -9.92
CA SER A 5 8.42 -1.47 -9.57
C SER A 5 9.61 -1.49 -8.63
N VAL A 6 9.37 -1.83 -7.35
CA VAL A 6 10.47 -2.18 -6.43
C VAL A 6 11.06 -3.53 -6.88
N PRO A 7 12.38 -3.64 -7.06
CA PRO A 7 13.00 -4.89 -7.48
C PRO A 7 12.70 -6.02 -6.48
N PRO A 8 12.65 -7.29 -6.94
CA PRO A 8 12.34 -8.41 -6.08
C PRO A 8 13.39 -8.54 -4.97
N VAL A 9 12.93 -8.56 -3.72
CA VAL A 9 13.78 -8.76 -2.54
C VAL A 9 13.46 -10.11 -1.91
N ARG A 10 14.50 -10.83 -1.50
CA ARG A 10 14.34 -12.07 -0.73
C ARG A 10 14.02 -11.69 0.72
N THR A 11 13.02 -12.34 1.29
CA THR A 11 12.70 -12.19 2.71
C THR A 11 12.59 -13.55 3.39
N THR A 12 12.56 -13.54 4.72
CA THR A 12 12.50 -14.72 5.58
C THR A 12 11.21 -14.74 6.38
N ILE A 13 10.79 -15.96 6.74
CA ILE A 13 9.81 -16.16 7.79
C ILE A 13 10.57 -16.20 9.12
N ASP A 14 10.09 -15.48 10.13
CA ASP A 14 10.69 -15.50 11.46
C ASP A 14 10.34 -16.79 12.23
N SER A 15 10.89 -16.94 13.44
CA SER A 15 10.66 -18.13 14.27
C SER A 15 9.19 -18.30 14.72
N LEU A 16 8.37 -17.27 14.59
CA LEU A 16 6.95 -17.27 14.94
C LEU A 16 6.04 -17.50 13.73
N GLY A 17 6.61 -17.76 12.54
CA GLY A 17 5.84 -18.02 11.32
C GLY A 17 5.37 -16.75 10.60
N ARG A 18 5.90 -15.57 10.93
CA ARG A 18 5.50 -14.30 10.31
C ARG A 18 6.42 -13.95 9.14
N ILE A 19 5.85 -13.38 8.08
CA ILE A 19 6.63 -12.82 6.97
C ILE A 19 7.24 -11.50 7.42
N VAL A 20 8.58 -11.40 7.38
CA VAL A 20 9.27 -10.14 7.60
C VAL A 20 9.15 -9.30 6.32
N VAL A 21 8.67 -8.06 6.40
CA VAL A 21 8.64 -7.17 5.23
C VAL A 21 9.88 -6.27 5.26
N PRO A 22 10.79 -6.36 4.26
CA PRO A 22 11.97 -5.50 4.18
C PRO A 22 11.61 -4.01 4.21
N LYS A 23 12.48 -3.18 4.81
CA LYS A 23 12.24 -1.74 4.99
C LYS A 23 11.86 -1.02 3.69
N ALA A 24 12.57 -1.29 2.59
CA ALA A 24 12.28 -0.67 1.30
C ALA A 24 10.84 -0.94 0.80
N LEU A 25 10.33 -2.16 0.99
CA LEU A 25 8.94 -2.50 0.64
C LEU A 25 7.94 -1.89 1.61
N ARG A 26 8.27 -1.85 2.91
CA ARG A 26 7.39 -1.19 3.90
C ARG A 26 7.23 0.29 3.58
N ASP A 27 8.33 0.99 3.32
CA ASP A 27 8.32 2.42 3.01
C ASP A 27 7.57 2.69 1.70
N ALA A 28 7.81 1.90 0.64
CA ALA A 28 7.13 2.07 -0.65
C ALA A 28 5.62 1.77 -0.62
N LEU A 29 5.18 0.91 0.29
CA LEU A 29 3.77 0.53 0.45
C LEU A 29 3.07 1.26 1.62
N GLY A 30 3.76 2.16 2.32
CA GLY A 30 3.23 2.86 3.48
C GLY A 30 2.90 1.95 4.68
N LEU A 31 3.56 0.80 4.79
CA LEU A 31 3.28 -0.18 5.85
C LEU A 31 3.93 0.22 7.17
N THR A 32 3.09 0.46 8.17
CA THR A 32 3.47 0.75 9.56
C THR A 32 3.27 -0.48 10.47
N PRO A 33 3.94 -0.56 11.63
CA PRO A 33 3.63 -1.60 12.62
C PRO A 33 2.14 -1.62 12.97
N GLY A 34 1.50 -2.79 12.87
CA GLY A 34 0.06 -2.95 13.08
C GLY A 34 -0.81 -2.76 11.84
N SER A 35 -0.22 -2.42 10.68
CA SER A 35 -0.94 -2.42 9.40
C SER A 35 -1.54 -3.80 9.11
N THR A 36 -2.78 -3.82 8.65
CA THR A 36 -3.46 -5.04 8.21
C THR A 36 -3.19 -5.29 6.72
N LEU A 37 -3.11 -6.55 6.32
CA LEU A 37 -2.90 -6.97 4.93
C LEU A 37 -3.96 -7.98 4.55
N ASP A 38 -4.56 -7.81 3.37
CA ASP A 38 -5.34 -8.83 2.71
C ASP A 38 -4.38 -9.81 2.04
N VAL A 39 -4.54 -11.09 2.36
CA VAL A 39 -3.68 -12.17 1.86
C VAL A 39 -4.51 -13.10 1.00
N SER A 40 -4.11 -13.27 -0.26
CA SER A 40 -4.76 -14.16 -1.21
C SER A 40 -3.74 -15.03 -1.96
N ARG A 41 -4.21 -16.16 -2.49
CA ARG A 41 -3.41 -16.96 -3.42
C ARG A 41 -3.48 -16.32 -4.81
N TYR A 42 -2.32 -16.21 -5.46
CA TYR A 42 -2.22 -15.75 -6.84
C TYR A 42 -1.28 -16.67 -7.62
N GLY A 43 -1.86 -17.55 -8.44
CA GLY A 43 -1.12 -18.61 -9.12
C GLY A 43 -0.41 -19.53 -8.13
N ALA A 44 0.90 -19.70 -8.29
CA ALA A 44 1.77 -20.44 -7.37
C ALA A 44 2.29 -19.59 -6.18
N GLY A 45 1.89 -18.32 -6.10
CA GLY A 45 2.38 -17.37 -5.10
C GLY A 45 1.33 -16.89 -4.10
N LEU A 46 1.81 -16.06 -3.18
CA LEU A 46 0.98 -15.27 -2.27
C LEU A 46 0.95 -13.82 -2.74
N GLN A 47 -0.24 -13.24 -2.79
CA GLN A 47 -0.44 -11.82 -2.99
C GLN A 47 -0.78 -11.20 -1.63
N LEU A 48 -0.05 -10.15 -1.26
CA LEU A 48 -0.30 -9.34 -0.08
C LEU A 48 -0.65 -7.93 -0.52
N ILE A 49 -1.80 -7.43 -0.08
CA ILE A 49 -2.29 -6.09 -0.40
C ILE A 49 -2.57 -5.37 0.93
N PRO A 50 -2.17 -4.10 1.12
CA PRO A 50 -2.61 -3.34 2.29
C PRO A 50 -4.13 -3.39 2.44
N ALA A 51 -4.61 -3.97 3.55
CA ALA A 51 -6.02 -3.98 3.88
C ALA A 51 -6.39 -2.57 4.34
N GLY A 52 -7.51 -2.03 3.84
CA GLY A 52 -7.87 -0.63 4.08
C GLY A 52 -7.73 0.28 2.87
N ARG A 53 -7.42 -0.25 1.67
CA ARG A 53 -7.83 0.40 0.41
C ARG A 53 -9.34 0.25 0.22
N THR A 54 -10.10 0.79 1.16
CA THR A 54 -11.55 0.94 1.07
C THR A 54 -11.92 2.23 0.34
N ALA A 55 -10.94 3.08 0.01
CA ALA A 55 -11.15 4.30 -0.77
C ALA A 55 -11.90 3.99 -2.06
N ARG A 56 -13.19 4.29 -2.07
CA ARG A 56 -14.02 4.23 -3.27
C ARG A 56 -14.04 5.62 -3.87
N LEU A 57 -13.92 5.70 -5.19
CA LEU A 57 -14.22 6.95 -5.87
C LEU A 57 -15.73 7.10 -5.94
N VAL A 58 -16.22 8.20 -5.38
CA VAL A 58 -17.62 8.62 -5.42
C VAL A 58 -17.69 9.98 -6.11
N GLU A 59 -18.79 10.25 -6.80
CA GLU A 59 -19.02 11.57 -7.41
C GLU A 59 -19.77 12.46 -6.41
N VAL A 60 -19.20 13.61 -6.09
CA VAL A 60 -19.79 14.63 -5.22
C VAL A 60 -19.69 15.96 -5.95
N ASP A 61 -20.82 16.59 -6.24
CA ASP A 61 -20.91 17.89 -6.94
C ASP A 61 -20.12 17.94 -8.27
N GLY A 62 -20.09 16.82 -9.02
CA GLY A 62 -19.38 16.69 -10.29
C GLY A 62 -17.86 16.48 -10.16
N ALA A 63 -17.35 16.32 -8.94
CA ALA A 63 -15.95 15.97 -8.68
C ALA A 63 -15.82 14.51 -8.18
N LEU A 64 -14.77 13.82 -8.61
CA LEU A 64 -14.42 12.50 -8.06
C LEU A 64 -13.73 12.68 -6.70
N VAL A 65 -14.35 12.14 -5.65
CA VAL A 65 -13.88 12.19 -4.26
C VAL A 65 -13.55 10.78 -3.79
N ALA A 66 -12.44 10.62 -3.07
CA ALA A 66 -12.09 9.36 -2.42
C ALA A 66 -12.84 9.24 -1.07
N ASP A 67 -13.82 8.34 -1.00
CA ASP A 67 -14.53 7.97 0.22
C ASP A 67 -13.78 6.84 0.92
N SER A 68 -13.14 7.14 2.03
CA SER A 68 -12.43 6.16 2.86
C SER A 68 -12.47 6.53 4.33
N SER A 69 -12.43 5.53 5.20
CA SER A 69 -12.20 5.70 6.64
C SER A 69 -10.73 5.90 7.00
N THR A 70 -9.82 5.82 6.03
CA THR A 70 -8.38 6.05 6.24
C THR A 70 -8.13 7.55 6.31
N ALA A 71 -7.54 8.00 7.41
CA ALA A 71 -7.10 9.39 7.53
C ALA A 71 -5.96 9.65 6.54
N VAL A 72 -6.11 10.69 5.72
CA VAL A 72 -5.10 11.18 4.79
C VAL A 72 -4.75 12.61 5.21
N THR A 73 -3.47 12.87 5.41
CA THR A 73 -2.95 14.17 5.82
C THR A 73 -2.39 14.95 4.63
N ASP A 74 -2.16 16.25 4.82
CA ASP A 74 -1.51 17.09 3.80
C ASP A 74 -0.14 16.54 3.40
N ASP A 75 0.65 16.02 4.35
CA ASP A 75 1.96 15.41 4.08
C ASP A 75 1.86 14.18 3.16
N ASP A 76 0.82 13.35 3.34
CA ASP A 76 0.56 12.20 2.47
C ASP A 76 0.26 12.64 1.03
N VAL A 77 -0.54 13.71 0.87
CA VAL A 77 -0.90 14.28 -0.43
C VAL A 77 0.33 14.92 -1.10
N PHE A 78 1.11 15.69 -0.36
CA PHE A 78 2.34 16.31 -0.87
C PHE A 78 3.35 15.25 -1.32
N GLY A 79 3.56 14.19 -0.54
CA GLY A 79 4.43 13.08 -0.89
C GLY A 79 4.01 12.39 -2.20
N LEU A 80 2.70 12.22 -2.42
CA LEU A 80 2.17 11.64 -3.66
C LEU A 80 2.39 12.57 -4.87
N LEU A 81 2.13 13.87 -4.73
CA LEU A 81 2.30 14.84 -5.81
C LEU A 81 3.77 14.98 -6.25
N ASP A 82 4.70 15.01 -5.29
CA ASP A 82 6.13 15.08 -5.57
C ASP A 82 6.66 13.83 -6.27
N SER A 83 6.11 12.65 -5.93
CA SER A 83 6.50 11.39 -6.57
C SER A 83 6.20 11.34 -8.09
N GLY A 84 5.18 12.09 -8.54
CA GLY A 84 4.76 12.14 -9.94
C GLY A 84 5.53 13.14 -10.81
N ARG A 85 6.42 13.95 -10.21
CA ARG A 85 7.15 15.03 -10.91
C ARG A 85 8.53 14.61 -11.43
N ARG A 86 8.82 13.31 -11.53
CA ARG A 86 10.15 12.79 -11.89
C ARG A 86 10.17 11.96 -13.17
#